data_AF-A0A521KQX3-F1
#
_entry.id   AF-A0A521KQX3-F1
#
_cell.length_a   1.000
_cell.length_b   1.000
_cell.length_c   1.000
_cell.angle_alpha   90.00
_cell.angle_beta   90.00
_cell.angle_gamma   90.00
#
_symmetry.space_group_name_H-M   'P 1'
#
loop_
_entity.id
_entity.type
_entity.pdbx_description
1 polymer ?
#
loop_
_entity_poly.entity_id
_entity_poly.type
_entity_poly.pdbx_seq_one_letter_code
_entity_poly.pdbx_strand_id
1 'polypeptide(L)'
;MDPLVRTEPLFKTLQDASALDAPLLLAAFGGSAGMTPAATLEYLAQQWDARPIADFDPDDLYDFTVARPNVLIDEGERVVEWPGVRLWHARPRGSDRDILLLEGREPHFRWQHLATAVGEVARALGVTEAVVLNSYSAGVPHTRRIPVTLTGDMTVFAARAGIQPNPPRYQGPATASMVLAVALREAGFKTASLNVLAPFYLAVDPNPHAIGALIEVIDRGIGTRTSVEAIEPHRAAVDQQAVAAIQASPGLALFVANLERQHDEAPDPGSAPGFRTDEVLADVEALLARHKGEPGGSGTGPTTQVR
;
A
#
# COMPACT_ATOMS: atom_id res chain seq x y z
N MET A 1 -14.68 -7.92 29.95
CA MET A 1 -13.72 -6.91 29.48
C MET A 1 -12.43 -7.13 30.25
N ASP A 2 -11.42 -7.63 29.56
CA ASP A 2 -10.09 -7.88 30.11
C ASP A 2 -9.41 -6.53 30.48
N PRO A 3 -8.70 -6.37 31.61
CA PRO A 3 -8.18 -5.07 32.07
C PRO A 3 -7.02 -4.50 31.22
N LEU A 4 -6.68 -5.15 30.10
CA LEU A 4 -5.47 -4.88 29.34
C LEU A 4 -5.61 -3.77 28.28
N VAL A 5 -6.83 -3.46 27.82
CA VAL A 5 -7.07 -2.35 26.88
C VAL A 5 -7.56 -1.15 27.67
N ARG A 6 -6.71 -0.14 27.81
CA ARG A 6 -6.96 1.04 28.67
C ARG A 6 -7.53 2.22 27.89
N THR A 7 -7.49 2.16 26.56
CA THR A 7 -8.03 3.21 25.69
C THR A 7 -9.55 3.33 25.83
N GLU A 8 -10.06 4.57 25.91
CA GLU A 8 -11.48 4.87 25.68
C GLU A 8 -11.95 4.12 24.43
N PRO A 9 -13.18 3.56 24.40
CA PRO A 9 -13.53 2.51 23.45
C PRO A 9 -13.63 3.08 22.03
N LEU A 10 -12.50 3.13 21.33
CA LEU A 10 -12.42 3.30 19.88
C LEU A 10 -12.94 2.05 19.14
N PHE A 11 -13.42 1.05 19.86
CA PHE A 11 -13.90 -0.21 19.32
C PHE A 11 -15.42 -0.24 19.35
N LYS A 12 -16.02 -0.42 18.18
CA LYS A 12 -17.43 -0.83 18.06
C LYS A 12 -17.60 -2.28 18.49
N THR A 13 -16.65 -3.15 18.12
CA THR A 13 -16.60 -4.54 18.58
C THR A 13 -15.17 -4.96 18.86
N LEU A 14 -14.99 -5.82 19.87
CA LEU A 14 -13.73 -6.51 20.17
C LEU A 14 -14.06 -7.91 20.68
N GLN A 15 -13.60 -8.93 19.97
CA GLN A 15 -13.77 -10.33 20.33
C GLN A 15 -12.59 -10.81 21.18
N ASP A 16 -12.89 -11.69 22.13
CA ASP A 16 -11.86 -12.38 22.92
C ASP A 16 -11.19 -13.43 22.03
N ALA A 17 -9.90 -13.27 21.75
CA ALA A 17 -9.15 -14.22 20.96
C ALA A 17 -8.41 -15.17 21.90
N SER A 18 -8.51 -16.47 21.64
CA SER A 18 -7.66 -17.47 22.30
C SER A 18 -6.18 -17.12 22.12
N ALA A 19 -5.33 -17.63 23.00
CA ALA A 19 -3.89 -17.48 22.88
C ALA A 19 -3.41 -17.83 21.46
N LEU A 20 -2.77 -16.85 20.81
CA LEU A 20 -2.24 -16.96 19.45
C LEU A 20 -0.80 -17.50 19.49
N ASP A 21 -0.41 -18.21 18.44
CA ASP A 21 0.91 -18.80 18.27
C ASP A 21 1.82 -17.85 17.47
N ALA A 22 2.74 -17.21 18.19
CA ALA A 22 3.74 -16.28 17.66
C ALA A 22 3.18 -15.21 16.69
N PRO A 23 2.09 -14.51 17.02
CA PRO A 23 1.34 -13.72 16.04
C PRO A 23 2.16 -12.57 15.43
N LEU A 24 1.95 -12.34 14.13
CA LEU A 24 2.48 -11.20 13.38
C LEU A 24 1.35 -10.23 13.03
N LEU A 25 1.55 -8.94 13.28
CA LEU A 25 0.65 -7.90 12.78
C LEU A 25 1.08 -7.43 11.39
N LEU A 26 0.20 -7.58 10.40
CA LEU A 26 0.29 -6.89 9.11
C LEU A 26 -0.71 -5.73 9.15
N ALA A 27 -0.26 -4.51 8.87
CA ALA A 27 -1.11 -3.33 8.94
C ALA A 27 -1.02 -2.48 7.67
N ALA A 28 -2.13 -1.96 7.20
CA ALA A 28 -2.20 -1.09 6.02
C ALA A 28 -3.43 -0.20 6.06
N PHE A 29 -3.29 1.04 5.60
CA PHE A 29 -4.41 1.95 5.39
C PHE A 29 -4.43 2.43 3.94
N GLY A 30 -5.64 2.53 3.37
CA GLY A 30 -5.87 3.09 2.04
C GLY A 30 -6.27 4.56 2.15
N GLY A 31 -5.55 5.46 1.47
CA GLY A 31 -5.74 6.89 1.67
C GLY A 31 -5.07 7.74 0.59
N SER A 32 -4.47 8.85 0.99
CA SER A 32 -3.85 9.80 0.06
C SER A 32 -2.69 9.20 -0.75
N ALA A 33 -2.02 8.18 -0.21
CA ALA A 33 -0.93 7.45 -0.87
C ALA A 33 -1.41 6.26 -1.74
N GLY A 34 -2.72 6.09 -1.89
CA GLY A 34 -3.37 4.99 -2.63
C GLY A 34 -4.02 3.94 -1.72
N MET A 35 -4.82 3.09 -2.33
CA MET A 35 -5.61 2.00 -1.73
C MET A 35 -4.89 0.66 -1.81
N THR A 36 -3.88 0.54 -2.69
CA THR A 36 -3.10 -0.70 -2.94
C THR A 36 -2.70 -1.46 -1.65
N PRO A 37 -2.15 -0.83 -0.59
CA PRO A 37 -1.76 -1.53 0.63
C PRO A 37 -2.94 -2.15 1.38
N ALA A 38 -4.03 -1.40 1.57
CA ALA A 38 -5.24 -1.89 2.24
C ALA A 38 -5.92 -2.99 1.42
N ALA A 39 -6.04 -2.80 0.10
CA ALA A 39 -6.58 -3.80 -0.81
C ALA A 39 -5.77 -5.11 -0.81
N THR A 40 -4.45 -5.02 -0.56
CA THR A 40 -3.61 -6.22 -0.37
C THR A 40 -4.03 -6.98 0.88
N LEU A 41 -4.20 -6.31 2.02
CA LEU A 41 -4.59 -6.98 3.26
C LEU A 41 -6.03 -7.49 3.23
N GLU A 42 -6.95 -6.76 2.58
CA GLU A 42 -8.31 -7.22 2.32
C GLU A 42 -8.32 -8.51 1.48
N TYR A 43 -7.51 -8.55 0.42
CA TYR A 43 -7.35 -9.75 -0.41
C TYR A 43 -6.80 -10.92 0.42
N LEU A 44 -5.77 -10.70 1.24
CA LEU A 44 -5.22 -11.73 2.12
C LEU A 44 -6.24 -12.21 3.15
N ALA A 45 -7.06 -11.31 3.70
CA ALA A 45 -8.12 -11.66 4.65
C ALA A 45 -9.13 -12.62 4.00
N GLN A 46 -9.51 -12.37 2.74
CA GLN A 46 -10.39 -13.26 1.99
C GLN A 46 -9.72 -14.60 1.65
N GLN A 47 -8.48 -14.58 1.14
CA GLN A 47 -7.76 -15.81 0.76
C GLN A 47 -7.41 -16.71 1.94
N TRP A 48 -7.31 -16.16 3.14
CA TRP A 48 -6.94 -16.90 4.35
C TRP A 48 -8.13 -17.17 5.28
N ASP A 49 -9.37 -16.95 4.80
CA ASP A 49 -10.61 -17.13 5.57
C ASP A 49 -10.56 -16.43 6.94
N ALA A 50 -10.07 -15.19 6.94
CA ALA A 50 -9.81 -14.44 8.15
C ALA A 50 -11.11 -14.10 8.90
N ARG A 51 -11.04 -14.12 10.23
CA ARG A 51 -12.18 -13.84 11.12
C ARG A 51 -12.02 -12.45 11.75
N PRO A 52 -13.08 -11.64 11.84
CA PRO A 52 -12.99 -10.32 12.44
C PRO A 52 -12.75 -10.45 13.96
N ILE A 53 -11.77 -9.72 14.47
CA ILE A 53 -11.46 -9.60 15.91
C ILE A 53 -11.96 -8.27 16.44
N ALA A 54 -11.69 -7.19 15.71
CA ALA A 54 -12.04 -5.85 16.14
C ALA A 54 -12.55 -5.01 14.98
N ASP A 55 -13.55 -4.18 15.28
CA ASP A 55 -14.07 -3.14 14.39
C ASP A 55 -13.95 -1.82 15.14
N PHE A 56 -13.24 -0.87 14.55
CA PHE A 56 -13.05 0.44 15.16
C PHE A 56 -14.23 1.36 14.85
N ASP A 57 -14.65 2.16 15.83
CA ASP A 57 -15.80 3.05 15.70
C ASP A 57 -15.52 4.13 14.65
N PRO A 58 -16.28 4.16 13.53
CA PRO A 58 -16.05 5.13 12.49
C PRO A 58 -16.44 6.56 12.89
N ASP A 59 -17.34 6.76 13.85
CA ASP A 59 -17.75 8.09 14.31
C ASP A 59 -16.57 8.88 14.90
N ASP A 60 -15.64 8.17 15.55
CA ASP A 60 -14.46 8.77 16.17
C ASP A 60 -13.30 8.99 15.20
N LEU A 61 -13.34 8.31 14.04
CA LEU A 61 -12.20 8.21 13.12
C LEU A 61 -12.41 8.96 11.81
N TYR A 62 -13.65 9.17 11.35
CA TYR A 62 -13.93 9.71 10.03
C TYR A 62 -14.82 10.94 10.03
N ASP A 63 -14.40 11.96 9.29
CA ASP A 63 -15.32 12.93 8.70
C ASP A 63 -16.17 12.29 7.59
N PHE A 64 -17.45 12.02 7.88
CA PHE A 64 -18.38 11.45 6.89
C PHE A 64 -18.80 12.42 5.78
N THR A 65 -18.47 13.70 5.88
CA THR A 65 -18.65 14.63 4.76
C THR A 65 -17.58 14.42 3.68
N VAL A 66 -16.42 13.89 4.07
CA VAL A 66 -15.28 13.52 3.20
C VAL A 66 -15.36 12.06 2.79
N ALA A 67 -15.44 11.13 3.76
CA ALA A 67 -15.60 9.70 3.52
C ALA A 67 -17.06 9.29 3.71
N ARG A 68 -17.89 9.61 2.72
CA ARG A 68 -19.32 9.28 2.76
C ARG A 68 -19.52 7.76 2.82
N PRO A 69 -20.40 7.25 3.71
CA PRO A 69 -20.85 5.86 3.67
C PRO A 69 -21.60 5.53 2.39
N ASN A 70 -21.50 4.29 1.95
CA ASN A 70 -22.22 3.78 0.78
C ASN A 70 -23.52 3.10 1.20
N VAL A 71 -24.59 3.31 0.44
CA VAL A 71 -25.80 2.49 0.57
C VAL A 71 -25.67 1.32 -0.40
N LEU A 72 -25.69 0.10 0.12
CA LEU A 72 -25.64 -1.13 -0.65
C LEU A 72 -26.98 -1.87 -0.54
N ILE A 73 -27.17 -2.86 -1.40
CA ILE A 73 -28.26 -3.83 -1.30
C ILE A 73 -27.63 -5.18 -0.97
N ASP A 74 -28.00 -5.72 0.18
CA ASP A 74 -27.57 -7.04 0.64
C ASP A 74 -28.79 -7.89 0.92
N GLU A 75 -28.87 -9.07 0.29
CA GLU A 75 -30.04 -9.97 0.31
C GLU A 75 -31.40 -9.27 0.07
N GLY A 76 -31.41 -8.18 -0.71
CA GLY A 76 -32.60 -7.39 -1.03
C GLY A 76 -32.91 -6.26 -0.04
N GLU A 77 -32.16 -6.15 1.05
CA GLU A 77 -32.31 -5.10 2.06
C GLU A 77 -31.25 -4.00 1.90
N ARG A 78 -31.62 -2.77 2.27
CA ARG A 78 -30.67 -1.65 2.26
C ARG A 78 -29.77 -1.74 3.48
N VAL A 79 -28.47 -1.82 3.24
CA VAL A 79 -27.45 -1.75 4.28
C VAL A 79 -26.55 -0.53 4.02
N VAL A 80 -26.06 0.07 5.10
CA VAL A 80 -25.09 1.17 5.01
C VAL A 80 -23.71 0.63 5.31
N GLU A 81 -22.83 0.69 4.33
CA GLU A 81 -21.42 0.39 4.48
C GLU A 81 -20.66 1.65 4.90
N TRP A 82 -20.15 1.60 6.13
CA TRP A 82 -19.35 2.69 6.70
C TRP A 82 -17.88 2.51 6.34
N PRO A 83 -17.11 3.61 6.14
CA PRO A 83 -15.65 3.51 6.16
C PRO A 83 -15.21 2.98 7.52
N GLY A 84 -14.12 2.22 7.58
CA GLY A 84 -13.71 1.59 8.83
C GLY A 84 -12.26 1.16 8.82
N VAL A 85 -11.77 0.90 10.03
CA VAL A 85 -10.55 0.15 10.30
C VAL A 85 -10.98 -1.13 10.99
N ARG A 86 -10.46 -2.26 10.53
CA ARG A 86 -10.82 -3.60 11.04
C ARG A 86 -9.56 -4.40 11.30
N LEU A 87 -9.61 -5.19 12.37
CA LEU A 87 -8.58 -6.16 12.72
C LEU A 87 -9.14 -7.57 12.51
N TRP A 88 -8.44 -8.36 11.71
CA TRP A 88 -8.80 -9.73 11.39
C TRP A 88 -7.74 -10.71 11.91
N HIS A 89 -8.14 -11.95 12.16
CA HIS A 89 -7.28 -13.08 12.52
C HIS A 89 -7.30 -14.12 11.40
N ALA A 90 -6.14 -14.60 10.99
CA ALA A 90 -6.01 -15.78 10.14
C ALA A 90 -4.86 -16.69 10.59
N ARG A 91 -4.96 -17.99 10.26
CA ARG A 91 -3.87 -18.96 10.31
C ARG A 91 -3.65 -19.51 8.89
N PRO A 92 -2.88 -18.83 8.03
CA PRO A 92 -2.71 -19.25 6.64
C PRO A 92 -2.09 -20.64 6.56
N ARG A 93 -2.56 -21.45 5.61
CA ARG A 93 -2.07 -22.83 5.43
C ARG A 93 -0.57 -22.82 5.15
N GLY A 94 0.20 -23.50 6.01
CA GLY A 94 1.65 -23.64 5.88
C GLY A 94 2.47 -22.57 6.62
N SER A 95 1.82 -21.52 7.14
CA SER A 95 2.51 -20.56 8.00
C SER A 95 2.81 -21.17 9.37
N ASP A 96 3.97 -20.84 9.93
CA ASP A 96 4.39 -21.24 11.28
C ASP A 96 3.75 -20.38 12.39
N ARG A 97 3.03 -19.32 12.04
CA ARG A 97 2.45 -18.37 13.00
C ARG A 97 1.04 -17.87 12.67
N ASP A 98 0.35 -17.34 13.67
CA ASP A 98 -0.89 -16.59 13.49
C ASP A 98 -0.63 -15.23 12.83
N ILE A 99 -1.57 -14.76 12.02
CA ILE A 99 -1.50 -13.46 11.35
C ILE A 99 -2.68 -12.61 11.78
N LEU A 100 -2.37 -11.39 12.23
CA LEU A 100 -3.34 -10.33 12.42
C LEU A 100 -3.27 -9.37 11.24
N LEU A 101 -4.41 -9.07 10.63
CA LEU A 101 -4.52 -8.16 9.49
C LEU A 101 -5.28 -6.92 9.94
N LEU A 102 -4.61 -5.78 10.07
CA LEU A 102 -5.24 -4.49 10.32
C LEU A 102 -5.36 -3.75 9.00
N GLU A 103 -6.58 -3.64 8.48
CA GLU A 103 -6.85 -2.93 7.22
C GLU A 103 -7.94 -1.89 7.39
N GLY A 104 -7.98 -0.92 6.48
CA GLY A 104 -9.06 0.03 6.42
C GLY A 104 -8.74 1.25 5.56
N ARG A 105 -9.69 2.18 5.52
CA ARG A 105 -9.42 3.52 4.98
C ARG A 105 -8.63 4.34 5.99
N GLU A 106 -7.70 5.15 5.53
CA GLU A 106 -6.93 6.09 6.35
C GLU A 106 -7.91 6.98 7.14
N PRO A 107 -7.88 6.95 8.48
CA PRO A 107 -8.75 7.79 9.30
C PRO A 107 -8.50 9.28 9.08
N HIS A 108 -9.51 10.10 9.31
CA HIS A 108 -9.36 11.57 9.28
C HIS A 108 -8.90 12.12 10.63
N PHE A 109 -9.24 11.43 11.72
CA PHE A 109 -8.99 11.90 13.09
C PHE A 109 -8.25 10.86 13.94
N ARG A 110 -7.79 11.31 15.11
CA ARG A 110 -7.33 10.47 16.23
C ARG A 110 -6.20 9.45 15.92
N TRP A 111 -5.31 9.70 14.95
CA TRP A 111 -4.22 8.78 14.59
C TRP A 111 -3.37 8.30 15.78
N GLN A 112 -3.04 9.18 16.73
CA GLN A 112 -2.28 8.82 17.93
C GLN A 112 -3.04 7.85 18.85
N HIS A 113 -4.35 8.05 19.01
CA HIS A 113 -5.18 7.19 19.84
C HIS A 113 -5.40 5.85 19.15
N LEU A 114 -5.65 5.84 17.83
CA LEU A 114 -5.73 4.60 17.05
C LEU A 114 -4.44 3.78 17.19
N ALA A 115 -3.28 4.41 17.00
CA ALA A 115 -2.00 3.71 17.10
C ALA A 115 -1.75 3.13 18.50
N THR A 116 -2.17 3.86 19.54
CA THR A 116 -2.12 3.39 20.93
C THR A 116 -3.04 2.18 21.14
N ALA A 117 -4.30 2.28 20.70
CA ALA A 117 -5.30 1.21 20.83
C ALA A 117 -4.88 -0.06 20.07
N VAL A 118 -4.36 0.09 18.85
CA VAL A 118 -3.79 -1.02 18.07
C VAL A 118 -2.63 -1.66 18.82
N GLY A 119 -1.71 -0.88 19.39
CA GLY A 119 -0.59 -1.39 20.16
C GLY A 119 -1.01 -2.11 21.45
N GLU A 120 -2.05 -1.63 22.15
CA GLU A 120 -2.62 -2.29 23.33
C GLU A 120 -3.24 -3.64 22.96
N VAL A 121 -4.09 -3.68 21.93
CA VAL A 121 -4.73 -4.92 21.45
C VAL A 121 -3.68 -5.90 20.95
N ALA A 122 -2.74 -5.45 20.12
CA ALA A 122 -1.67 -6.30 19.60
C ALA A 122 -0.85 -6.93 20.74
N ARG A 123 -0.51 -6.16 21.78
CA ARG A 123 0.22 -6.67 22.94
C ARG A 123 -0.61 -7.68 23.74
N ALA A 124 -1.89 -7.39 23.97
CA ALA A 124 -2.80 -8.30 24.66
C ALA A 124 -2.93 -9.65 23.92
N LEU A 125 -2.88 -9.60 22.58
CA LEU A 125 -2.90 -10.77 21.71
C LEU A 125 -1.54 -11.48 21.59
N GLY A 126 -0.49 -11.00 22.25
CA GLY A 126 0.85 -11.61 22.24
C GLY A 126 1.71 -11.25 21.03
N VAL A 127 1.34 -10.23 20.25
CA VAL A 127 2.15 -9.74 19.13
C VAL A 127 3.44 -9.11 19.64
N THR A 128 4.55 -9.44 18.98
CA THR A 128 5.86 -8.83 19.23
C THR A 128 6.50 -8.23 17.98
N GLU A 129 5.91 -8.53 16.81
CA GLU A 129 6.41 -8.15 15.50
C GLU A 129 5.28 -7.55 14.65
N ALA A 130 5.60 -6.51 13.88
CA ALA A 130 4.67 -5.85 12.99
C ALA A 130 5.31 -5.48 11.64
N VAL A 131 4.55 -5.62 10.55
CA VAL A 131 4.92 -5.16 9.21
C VAL A 131 3.82 -4.23 8.71
N VAL A 132 4.19 -3.00 8.38
CA VAL A 132 3.27 -1.98 7.87
C VAL A 132 3.46 -1.82 6.36
N LEU A 133 2.40 -1.94 5.57
CA LEU A 133 2.45 -1.83 4.13
C LEU A 133 2.18 -0.39 3.70
N ASN A 134 2.96 0.09 2.73
CA ASN A 134 2.82 1.39 2.10
C ASN A 134 2.98 1.26 0.58
N SER A 135 2.40 2.19 -0.15
CA SER A 135 2.56 2.34 -1.60
C SER A 135 3.06 3.73 -1.95
N TYR A 136 3.84 3.81 -3.01
CA TYR A 136 4.32 5.07 -3.56
C TYR A 136 4.22 5.04 -5.08
N SER A 137 3.72 6.14 -5.64
CA SER A 137 3.77 6.37 -7.09
C SER A 137 5.21 6.69 -7.50
N ALA A 138 5.78 5.88 -8.38
CA ALA A 138 7.17 6.01 -8.80
C ALA A 138 7.35 5.72 -10.30
N GLY A 139 8.42 6.27 -10.88
CA GLY A 139 8.84 5.97 -12.25
C GLY A 139 9.42 4.58 -12.36
N VAL A 140 8.57 3.57 -12.32
CA VAL A 140 8.94 2.16 -12.51
C VAL A 140 8.21 1.57 -13.72
N PRO A 141 8.85 0.69 -14.50
CA PRO A 141 8.22 0.07 -15.66
C PRO A 141 7.19 -0.98 -15.21
N HIS A 142 5.97 -0.91 -15.73
CA HIS A 142 4.92 -1.90 -15.47
C HIS A 142 5.20 -3.26 -16.13
N THR A 143 6.12 -3.29 -17.11
CA THR A 143 6.59 -4.47 -17.85
C THR A 143 7.70 -5.25 -17.14
N ARG A 144 8.08 -4.86 -15.92
CA ARG A 144 9.05 -5.58 -15.08
C ARG A 144 8.42 -5.91 -13.72
N ARG A 145 9.15 -6.66 -12.91
CA ARG A 145 8.72 -6.96 -11.54
C ARG A 145 8.62 -5.65 -10.75
N ILE A 146 7.48 -5.44 -10.12
CA ILE A 146 7.24 -4.28 -9.27
C ILE A 146 8.20 -4.31 -8.06
N PRO A 147 9.01 -3.27 -7.85
CA PRO A 147 9.90 -3.20 -6.69
C PRO A 147 9.14 -3.12 -5.38
N VAL A 148 9.60 -3.91 -4.41
CA VAL A 148 9.17 -3.83 -3.01
C VAL A 148 10.42 -3.69 -2.14
N THR A 149 10.45 -2.65 -1.32
CA THR A 149 11.57 -2.38 -0.41
C THR A 149 11.14 -2.56 1.03
N LEU A 150 12.09 -2.88 1.91
CA LEU A 150 11.84 -3.03 3.34
C LEU A 150 12.69 -2.01 4.11
N THR A 151 12.08 -1.31 5.07
CA THR A 151 12.78 -0.49 6.05
C THR A 151 12.40 -0.93 7.47
N GLY A 152 13.32 -0.85 8.43
CA GLY A 152 13.06 -1.20 9.83
C GLY A 152 13.76 -2.48 10.31
N ASP A 153 13.34 -2.96 11.48
CA ASP A 153 14.05 -4.00 12.26
C ASP A 153 13.24 -5.30 12.31
N MET A 154 13.31 -6.07 11.21
CA MET A 154 12.65 -7.37 11.05
C MET A 154 13.57 -8.34 10.29
N THR A 155 14.75 -8.63 10.83
CA THR A 155 15.81 -9.38 10.13
C THR A 155 15.39 -10.78 9.67
N VAL A 156 14.63 -11.52 10.47
CA VAL A 156 14.16 -12.88 10.11
C VAL A 156 13.17 -12.83 8.96
N PHE A 157 12.16 -11.95 9.04
CA PHE A 157 11.19 -11.75 7.96
C PHE A 157 11.89 -11.27 6.69
N ALA A 158 12.79 -10.29 6.79
CA ALA A 158 13.53 -9.74 5.66
C ALA A 158 14.39 -10.81 4.96
N ALA A 159 15.09 -11.64 5.74
CA ALA A 159 15.87 -12.75 5.21
C ALA A 159 15.00 -13.79 4.48
N ARG A 160 13.86 -14.18 5.08
CA ARG A 160 12.89 -15.10 4.45
C ARG A 160 12.28 -14.50 3.18
N ALA A 161 11.94 -13.22 3.21
CA ALA A 161 11.41 -12.46 2.08
C ALA A 161 12.45 -12.23 0.96
N GLY A 162 13.74 -12.44 1.23
CA GLY A 162 14.83 -12.17 0.30
C GLY A 162 15.01 -10.69 0.00
N ILE A 163 14.76 -9.81 0.98
CA ILE A 163 14.87 -8.35 0.85
C ILE A 163 15.91 -7.86 1.86
N GLN A 164 16.86 -7.03 1.40
CA GLN A 164 17.78 -6.36 2.31
C GLN A 164 17.09 -5.13 2.94
N PRO A 165 17.07 -5.02 4.29
CA PRO A 165 16.53 -3.84 4.94
C PRO A 165 17.36 -2.60 4.62
N ASN A 166 16.69 -1.50 4.26
CA ASN A 166 17.31 -0.21 4.03
C ASN A 166 17.06 0.75 5.19
N PRO A 167 17.98 1.69 5.46
CA PRO A 167 17.73 2.76 6.41
C PRO A 167 16.60 3.68 5.90
N PRO A 168 15.71 4.18 6.77
CA PRO A 168 14.69 5.12 6.36
C PRO A 168 15.33 6.44 5.91
N ARG A 169 14.84 6.98 4.77
CA ARG A 169 15.34 8.24 4.19
C ARG A 169 14.25 9.29 3.95
N TYR A 170 12.98 8.89 4.03
CA TYR A 170 11.86 9.79 3.75
C TYR A 170 11.71 10.85 4.85
N GLN A 171 11.52 12.09 4.43
CA GLN A 171 11.15 13.22 5.28
C GLN A 171 10.06 14.02 4.55
N GLY A 172 8.91 14.20 5.18
CA GLY A 172 7.77 14.88 4.56
C GLY A 172 6.47 14.64 5.32
N PRO A 173 5.32 14.92 4.70
CA PRO A 173 4.01 14.60 5.26
C PRO A 173 3.92 13.11 5.63
N ALA A 174 3.35 12.82 6.80
CA ALA A 174 3.14 11.47 7.28
C ALA A 174 1.74 10.96 6.87
N THR A 175 1.62 9.64 6.74
CA THR A 175 0.35 8.92 6.66
C THR A 175 0.02 8.28 8.02
N ALA A 176 -1.23 7.87 8.23
CA ALA A 176 -1.63 7.11 9.41
C ALA A 176 -0.81 5.80 9.55
N SER A 177 -0.45 5.15 8.44
CA SER A 177 0.43 3.96 8.41
C SER A 177 1.82 4.29 8.98
N MET A 178 2.41 5.43 8.58
CA MET A 178 3.71 5.85 9.10
C MET A 178 3.65 6.17 10.60
N VAL A 179 2.58 6.85 11.04
CA VAL A 179 2.37 7.13 12.47
C VAL A 179 2.23 5.85 13.27
N LEU A 180 1.45 4.87 12.78
CA LEU A 180 1.30 3.56 13.39
C LEU A 180 2.65 2.84 13.50
N ALA A 181 3.44 2.82 12.42
CA ALA A 181 4.74 2.15 12.41
C ALA A 181 5.72 2.75 13.45
N VAL A 182 5.72 4.07 13.60
CA VAL A 182 6.54 4.77 14.62
C VAL A 182 6.05 4.42 16.02
N ALA A 183 4.75 4.52 16.28
CA ALA A 183 4.16 4.25 17.59
C ALA A 183 4.36 2.80 18.05
N LEU A 184 4.20 1.81 17.15
CA LEU A 184 4.49 0.41 17.45
C LEU A 184 5.96 0.21 17.83
N ARG A 185 6.89 0.81 17.09
CA ARG A 185 8.31 0.73 17.43
C ARG A 185 8.61 1.34 18.79
N GLU A 186 8.06 2.52 19.10
CA GLU A 186 8.21 3.19 20.41
C GLU A 186 7.60 2.35 21.55
N ALA A 187 6.54 1.61 21.25
CA ALA A 187 5.90 0.67 22.17
C ALA A 187 6.66 -0.67 22.32
N GLY A 188 7.83 -0.82 21.69
CA GLY A 188 8.74 -1.95 21.84
C GLY A 188 8.52 -3.11 20.85
N PHE A 189 7.66 -2.95 19.85
CA PHE A 189 7.46 -3.96 18.81
C PHE A 189 8.61 -3.91 17.79
N LYS A 190 9.11 -5.07 17.37
CA LYS A 190 9.96 -5.15 16.18
C LYS A 190 9.12 -4.80 14.96
N THR A 191 9.49 -3.74 14.27
CA THR A 191 8.63 -3.15 13.24
C THR A 191 9.40 -2.93 11.95
N ALA A 192 8.79 -3.32 10.84
CA ALA A 192 9.25 -2.97 9.50
C ALA A 192 8.14 -2.37 8.65
N SER A 193 8.53 -1.69 7.57
CA SER A 193 7.63 -1.19 6.55
C SER A 193 7.97 -1.80 5.20
N LEU A 194 6.97 -2.38 4.54
CA LEU A 194 7.06 -2.81 3.15
C LEU A 194 6.54 -1.69 2.26
N ASN A 195 7.35 -1.27 1.30
CA ASN A 195 7.06 -0.13 0.44
C ASN A 195 7.03 -0.60 -1.01
N VAL A 196 5.84 -0.66 -1.60
CA VAL A 196 5.67 -1.04 -3.02
C VAL A 196 5.68 0.19 -3.92
N LEU A 197 6.34 0.08 -5.07
CA LEU A 197 6.44 1.16 -6.05
C LEU A 197 5.47 0.94 -7.21
N ALA A 198 4.40 1.73 -7.28
CA ALA A 198 3.41 1.62 -8.35
C ALA A 198 3.77 2.55 -9.53
N PRO A 199 3.70 2.09 -10.80
CA PRO A 199 3.91 2.93 -11.97
C PRO A 199 2.91 4.10 -12.02
N PHE A 200 3.39 5.33 -11.83
CA PHE A 200 2.52 6.51 -11.71
C PHE A 200 1.73 6.82 -13.00
N TYR A 201 2.28 6.49 -14.16
CA TYR A 201 1.70 6.80 -15.46
C TYR A 201 0.52 5.89 -15.86
N LEU A 202 0.26 4.82 -15.11
CA LEU A 202 -0.91 3.97 -15.35
C LEU A 202 -2.18 4.52 -14.68
N ALA A 203 -2.05 5.36 -13.64
CA ALA A 203 -3.17 5.94 -12.90
C ALA A 203 -4.23 4.91 -12.45
N VAL A 204 -3.81 3.68 -12.12
CA VAL A 204 -4.66 2.61 -11.58
C VAL A 204 -4.37 2.43 -10.10
N ASP A 205 -5.40 2.57 -9.27
CA ASP A 205 -5.38 2.29 -7.84
C ASP A 205 -6.72 1.68 -7.40
N PRO A 206 -6.73 0.55 -6.66
CA PRO A 206 -5.57 -0.25 -6.29
C PRO A 206 -4.88 -0.91 -7.50
N ASN A 207 -3.54 -0.93 -7.50
CA ASN A 207 -2.76 -1.49 -8.60
C ASN A 207 -2.58 -3.01 -8.43
N PRO A 208 -3.11 -3.85 -9.35
CA PRO A 208 -3.10 -5.30 -9.17
C PRO A 208 -1.69 -5.93 -9.30
N HIS A 209 -0.76 -5.31 -10.03
CA HIS A 209 0.63 -5.77 -10.08
C HIS A 209 1.35 -5.49 -8.76
N ALA A 210 1.08 -4.34 -8.14
CA ALA A 210 1.62 -3.98 -6.84
C ALA A 210 1.05 -4.85 -5.71
N ILE A 211 -0.24 -5.17 -5.75
CA ILE A 211 -0.87 -6.17 -4.86
C ILE A 211 -0.13 -7.51 -4.98
N GLY A 212 0.01 -8.04 -6.20
CA GLY A 212 0.70 -9.31 -6.44
C GLY A 212 2.14 -9.31 -5.91
N ALA A 213 2.88 -8.22 -6.08
CA ALA A 213 4.24 -8.09 -5.58
C ALA A 213 4.31 -8.07 -4.04
N LEU A 214 3.38 -7.37 -3.36
CA LEU A 214 3.29 -7.39 -1.90
C LEU A 214 2.95 -8.78 -1.38
N ILE A 215 1.97 -9.46 -1.98
CA ILE A 215 1.60 -10.84 -1.62
C ILE A 215 2.82 -11.77 -1.75
N GLU A 216 3.54 -11.70 -2.86
CA GLU A 216 4.73 -12.53 -3.09
C GLU A 216 5.79 -12.35 -1.99
N VAL A 217 6.00 -11.10 -1.55
CA VAL A 217 6.95 -10.77 -0.48
C VAL A 217 6.48 -11.26 0.88
N ILE A 218 5.19 -11.04 1.19
CA ILE A 218 4.57 -11.47 2.45
C ILE A 218 4.61 -13.00 2.55
N ASP A 219 4.21 -13.70 1.50
CA ASP A 219 4.21 -15.15 1.39
C ASP A 219 5.60 -15.73 1.72
N ARG A 220 6.65 -15.19 1.08
CA ARG A 220 8.03 -15.59 1.39
C ARG A 220 8.41 -15.28 2.84
N GLY A 221 8.05 -14.09 3.34
CA GLY A 221 8.36 -13.65 4.71
C GLY A 221 7.74 -14.51 5.81
N ILE A 222 6.53 -15.03 5.59
CA ILE A 222 5.77 -15.83 6.59
C ILE A 222 5.68 -17.33 6.25
N GLY A 223 6.29 -17.76 5.15
CA GLY A 223 6.35 -19.17 4.75
C GLY A 223 5.04 -19.74 4.20
N THR A 224 4.18 -18.91 3.60
CA THR A 224 2.92 -19.36 3.00
C THR A 224 2.96 -19.26 1.46
N ARG A 225 1.86 -19.66 0.81
CA ARG A 225 1.60 -19.45 -0.62
C ARG A 225 0.14 -19.10 -0.81
N THR A 226 -0.11 -17.89 -1.28
CA THR A 226 -1.43 -17.34 -1.51
C THR A 226 -1.76 -17.39 -3.00
N SER A 227 -2.97 -17.83 -3.34
CA SER A 227 -3.41 -17.80 -4.74
C SER A 227 -3.55 -16.36 -5.21
N VAL A 228 -3.11 -16.08 -6.44
CA VAL A 228 -3.28 -14.78 -7.12
C VAL A 228 -4.23 -14.89 -8.31
N GLU A 229 -4.90 -16.02 -8.50
CA GLU A 229 -5.77 -16.26 -9.66
C GLU A 229 -6.88 -15.22 -9.79
N ALA A 230 -7.44 -14.76 -8.67
CA ALA A 230 -8.50 -13.75 -8.66
C ALA A 230 -8.01 -12.34 -9.06
N ILE A 231 -6.71 -12.05 -8.97
CA ILE A 231 -6.15 -10.76 -9.40
C ILE A 231 -5.65 -10.76 -10.85
N GLU A 232 -5.42 -11.93 -11.46
CA GLU A 232 -4.88 -12.04 -12.83
C GLU A 232 -5.74 -11.36 -13.90
N PRO A 233 -7.09 -11.45 -13.90
CA PRO A 233 -7.92 -10.71 -14.87
C PRO A 233 -7.73 -9.19 -14.76
N HIS A 234 -7.53 -8.68 -13.55
CA HIS A 234 -7.29 -7.26 -13.31
C HIS A 234 -5.91 -6.83 -13.82
N ARG A 235 -4.88 -7.65 -13.63
CA ARG A 235 -3.53 -7.42 -14.20
C ARG A 235 -3.59 -7.36 -15.72
N ALA A 236 -4.22 -8.35 -16.36
CA ALA A 236 -4.38 -8.39 -17.80
C ALA A 236 -5.13 -7.15 -18.35
N ALA A 237 -6.15 -6.66 -17.65
CA ALA A 237 -6.86 -5.45 -18.04
C ALA A 237 -5.97 -4.20 -17.97
N VAL A 238 -5.15 -4.07 -16.91
CA VAL A 238 -4.18 -2.97 -16.76
C VAL A 238 -3.11 -3.04 -17.85
N ASP A 239 -2.59 -4.23 -18.15
CA ASP A 239 -1.59 -4.42 -19.21
C ASP A 239 -2.16 -4.03 -20.58
N GLN A 240 -3.39 -4.43 -20.90
CA GLN A 240 -4.04 -4.03 -22.16
C GLN A 240 -4.22 -2.51 -22.27
N GLN A 241 -4.63 -1.85 -21.18
CA GLN A 241 -4.74 -0.40 -21.13
C GLN A 241 -3.37 0.28 -21.32
N ALA A 242 -2.33 -0.26 -20.69
CA ALA A 242 -0.97 0.24 -20.82
C ALA A 242 -0.46 0.13 -22.27
N VAL A 243 -0.67 -1.02 -22.93
CA VAL A 243 -0.31 -1.19 -24.35
C VAL A 243 -1.02 -0.18 -25.24
N ALA A 244 -2.33 0.02 -25.05
CA ALA A 244 -3.08 1.00 -25.83
C ALA A 244 -2.56 2.43 -25.62
N ALA A 245 -2.27 2.81 -24.38
CA ALA A 245 -1.73 4.14 -24.05
C ALA A 245 -0.33 4.37 -24.67
N ILE A 246 0.54 3.36 -24.64
CA ILE A 246 1.88 3.41 -25.21
C ILE A 246 1.83 3.51 -26.74
N GLN A 247 0.96 2.75 -27.39
CA GLN A 247 0.78 2.81 -28.85
C GLN A 247 0.25 4.17 -29.30
N ALA A 248 -0.59 4.81 -28.50
CA ALA A 248 -1.13 6.12 -28.79
C ALA A 248 -0.13 7.27 -28.58
N SER A 249 0.99 7.04 -27.87
CA SER A 249 1.94 8.10 -27.49
C SER A 249 3.41 7.66 -27.64
N PRO A 250 4.09 8.08 -28.72
CA PRO A 250 5.53 7.81 -28.90
C PRO A 250 6.40 8.33 -27.74
N GLY A 251 6.03 9.45 -27.13
CA GLY A 251 6.71 9.99 -25.96
C GLY A 251 6.61 9.06 -24.75
N LEU A 252 5.43 8.49 -24.50
CA LEU A 252 5.23 7.51 -23.42
C LEU A 252 6.00 6.21 -23.70
N ALA A 253 6.05 5.76 -24.96
CA ALA A 253 6.84 4.60 -25.35
C ALA A 253 8.34 4.79 -25.04
N LEU A 254 8.91 5.95 -25.40
CA LEU A 254 10.29 6.28 -25.08
C LEU A 254 10.54 6.37 -23.58
N PHE A 255 9.60 6.95 -22.84
CA PHE A 255 9.67 7.05 -21.38
C PHE A 255 9.70 5.67 -20.72
N VAL A 256 8.77 4.79 -21.07
CA VAL A 256 8.72 3.41 -20.53
C VAL A 256 9.98 2.64 -20.89
N ALA A 257 10.47 2.73 -22.13
CA ALA A 257 11.72 2.08 -22.54
C ALA A 257 12.95 2.58 -21.77
N ASN A 258 12.95 3.86 -21.35
CA ASN A 258 13.99 4.39 -20.47
C ASN A 258 13.89 3.83 -19.05
N LEU A 259 12.69 3.73 -18.50
CA LEU A 259 12.46 3.11 -17.19
C LEU A 259 12.86 1.63 -17.16
N GLU A 260 12.56 0.88 -18.23
CA GLU A 260 13.00 -0.51 -18.39
C GLU A 260 14.52 -0.63 -18.35
N ARG A 261 15.23 0.23 -19.09
CA ARG A 261 16.69 0.23 -19.10
C ARG A 261 17.27 0.54 -17.72
N GLN A 262 16.75 1.57 -17.04
CA GLN A 262 17.18 1.93 -15.69
C GLN A 262 16.93 0.78 -14.69
N HIS A 263 15.80 0.09 -14.81
CA HIS A 263 15.48 -1.07 -13.98
C HIS A 263 16.43 -2.25 -14.24
N ASP A 264 16.68 -2.56 -15.52
CA ASP A 264 17.51 -3.71 -15.94
C ASP A 264 19.01 -3.47 -15.66
N GLU A 265 19.47 -2.21 -15.64
CA GLU A 265 20.85 -1.82 -15.29
C GLU A 265 21.07 -1.67 -13.77
N ALA A 266 20.01 -1.65 -12.96
CA ALA A 266 20.10 -1.47 -11.52
C ALA A 266 20.78 -2.70 -10.84
N PRO A 267 21.81 -2.49 -9.98
CA PRO A 267 22.49 -3.60 -9.30
C PRO A 267 21.59 -4.39 -8.35
N ASP A 268 20.54 -3.75 -7.82
CA ASP A 268 19.49 -4.37 -7.04
C ASP A 268 18.14 -3.76 -7.45
N PRO A 269 17.19 -4.54 -7.99
CA PRO A 269 15.87 -4.05 -8.38
C PRO A 269 15.04 -3.52 -7.19
N GLY A 270 15.43 -3.84 -5.95
CA GLY A 270 14.90 -3.25 -4.71
C GLY A 270 15.58 -1.94 -4.29
N SER A 271 16.66 -1.53 -4.96
CA SER A 271 17.31 -0.24 -4.78
C SER A 271 16.82 0.75 -5.84
N ALA A 272 15.52 1.05 -5.84
CA ALA A 272 15.04 2.16 -6.64
C ALA A 272 15.81 3.44 -6.22
N PRO A 273 16.22 4.29 -7.18
CA PRO A 273 16.76 5.61 -6.84
C PRO A 273 15.78 6.27 -5.88
N GLY A 274 16.31 6.78 -4.76
CA GLY A 274 15.48 7.26 -3.66
C GLY A 274 14.38 8.20 -4.16
N PHE A 275 13.21 8.15 -3.52
CA PHE A 275 12.02 8.94 -3.81
C PHE A 275 12.32 10.43 -4.02
N ARG A 276 12.69 10.79 -5.24
CA ARG A 276 13.00 12.15 -5.65
C ARG A 276 12.02 12.55 -6.72
N THR A 277 10.91 13.12 -6.26
CA THR A 277 9.87 13.73 -7.09
C THR A 277 10.47 14.75 -8.07
N ASP A 278 11.56 15.39 -7.68
CA ASP A 278 12.40 16.30 -8.47
C ASP A 278 13.13 15.60 -9.62
N GLU A 279 13.64 14.38 -9.43
CA GLU A 279 14.30 13.60 -10.50
C GLU A 279 13.27 13.10 -11.53
N VAL A 280 12.08 12.67 -11.09
CA VAL A 280 10.98 12.28 -11.99
C VAL A 280 10.43 13.47 -12.77
N LEU A 281 10.30 14.64 -12.15
CA LEU A 281 9.92 15.87 -12.85
C LEU A 281 10.98 16.29 -13.87
N ALA A 282 12.27 16.21 -13.50
CA ALA A 282 13.37 16.54 -14.39
C ALA A 282 13.41 15.61 -15.62
N ASP A 283 13.11 14.32 -15.45
CA ASP A 283 13.04 13.36 -16.56
C ASP A 283 11.85 13.63 -17.50
N VAL A 284 10.68 14.00 -16.94
CA VAL A 284 9.51 14.41 -17.72
C VAL A 284 9.77 15.73 -18.45
N GLU A 285 10.38 16.71 -17.78
CA GLU A 285 10.75 18.00 -18.38
C GLU A 285 11.83 17.84 -19.46
N ALA A 286 12.81 16.96 -19.24
CA ALA A 286 13.85 16.65 -20.24
C ALA A 286 13.25 15.94 -21.47
N LEU A 287 12.26 15.06 -21.29
CA LEU A 287 11.55 14.41 -22.39
C LEU A 287 10.72 15.41 -23.22
N LEU A 288 10.03 16.34 -22.54
CA LEU A 288 9.26 17.42 -23.18
C LEU A 288 10.19 18.44 -23.88
N ALA A 289 11.35 18.73 -23.30
CA ALA A 289 12.36 19.61 -23.91
C ALA A 289 12.99 19.00 -25.17
N ARG A 290 13.21 17.67 -25.20
CA ARG A 290 13.70 16.95 -26.39
C ARG A 290 12.70 16.95 -27.54
N HIS A 291 11.40 17.04 -27.27
CA HIS A 291 10.35 17.16 -28.29
C HIS A 291 10.11 18.59 -28.80
N LYS A 292 10.59 19.62 -28.08
CA LYS A 292 10.58 21.02 -28.57
C LYS A 292 11.71 21.32 -29.59
N GLY A 293 12.50 20.31 -29.96
CA GLY A 293 13.66 20.44 -30.84
C GLY A 293 13.44 20.10 -32.32
N GLU A 294 12.26 19.66 -32.75
CA GLU A 294 11.96 19.48 -34.17
C GLU A 294 11.33 20.76 -34.77
N PRO A 295 12.01 21.48 -35.67
CA PRO A 295 11.42 22.63 -36.35
C PRO A 295 10.47 22.12 -37.45
N GLY A 296 9.19 22.03 -37.13
CA GLY A 296 8.14 21.63 -38.07
C GLY A 296 7.07 22.69 -38.25
N GLY A 297 7.17 23.48 -39.32
CA GLY A 297 6.00 24.05 -40.01
C GLY A 297 5.66 25.52 -39.74
N SER A 298 5.90 26.35 -40.76
CA SER A 298 5.41 27.73 -40.88
C SER A 298 3.89 27.82 -40.74
N GLY A 299 3.40 28.40 -39.65
CA GLY A 299 2.02 28.83 -39.48
C GLY A 299 1.97 30.34 -39.23
N THR A 300 1.70 31.10 -40.28
CA THR A 300 1.40 32.54 -40.23
C THR A 300 0.14 32.80 -39.41
N GLY A 301 0.30 33.31 -38.19
CA GLY A 301 -0.77 33.87 -37.36
C GLY A 301 -0.97 35.37 -37.65
N PRO A 302 -2.20 35.91 -37.53
CA PRO A 302 -2.54 37.21 -38.07
C PRO A 302 -1.99 38.37 -37.24
N THR A 303 -1.57 39.41 -37.94
CA THR A 303 -1.09 40.68 -37.39
C THR A 303 -2.21 41.38 -36.64
N THR A 304 -2.04 41.60 -35.34
CA THR A 304 -2.87 42.55 -34.60
C THR A 304 -1.98 43.69 -34.15
N GLN A 305 -2.06 44.82 -34.87
CA GLN A 305 -1.57 46.11 -34.41
C GLN A 305 -2.43 46.57 -33.22
N VAL A 306 -1.78 46.96 -32.14
CA VAL A 306 -2.36 47.86 -31.13
C VAL A 306 -1.44 49.06 -31.02
N ARG A 307 -2.07 50.23 -31.02
CA ARG A 307 -1.51 51.59 -30.99
C ARG A 307 -0.37 51.80 -30.01
#